data_AF-A0A523EII9-F1
#
_entry.id   AF-A0A523EII9-F1
#
_cell.length_a   1.000
_cell.length_b   1.000
_cell.length_c   1.000
_cell.angle_alpha   90.00
_cell.angle_beta   90.00
_cell.angle_gamma   90.00
#
_symmetry.space_group_name_H-M   'P 1'
#
loop_
_entity.id
_entity.type
_entity.pdbx_description
1 polymer ?
#
loop_
_entity_poly.entity_id
_entity_poly.type
_entity_poly.pdbx_seq_one_letter_code
_entity_poly.pdbx_strand_id
1 'polypeptide(L)'
;MADLNSLWFDVAIVMSVFAFGTILFGHFEEHKPKWRRILKVVIVSTIVVTVSATFGRPWAFGLLALPLVAALGIHVWWLPKHGINGWTGEPKEKYHELIGHKDYEALLSAAEDAADRAAIDARRDEPVLPHDDAMALIRGELHPVAAWRKARGLTQAELGSRAGVRGATISDIEASKSAGRFDVMQRIAEALSVDLDDLALPVGDELSRDETPGI
;
A
#
# COMPACT_ATOMS: atom_id res chain seq x y z
N MET A 1 -33.66 -1.52 -38.69
CA MET A 1 -32.88 -0.26 -38.70
C MET A 1 -33.16 0.44 -37.38
N ALA A 2 -32.13 0.83 -36.63
CA ALA A 2 -32.35 1.62 -35.42
C ALA A 2 -32.90 3.00 -35.84
N ASP A 3 -34.01 3.42 -35.25
CA ASP A 3 -34.54 4.76 -35.48
C ASP A 3 -33.69 5.77 -34.71
N LEU A 4 -32.74 6.37 -35.43
CA LEU A 4 -31.87 7.41 -34.89
C LEU A 4 -32.67 8.65 -34.46
N ASN A 5 -33.97 8.77 -34.79
CA ASN A 5 -34.84 9.87 -34.37
C ASN A 5 -35.52 9.68 -33.01
N SER A 6 -35.39 8.51 -32.39
CA SER A 6 -36.04 8.20 -31.11
C SER A 6 -35.39 8.90 -29.92
N LEU A 7 -36.17 9.32 -28.92
CA LEU A 7 -35.65 9.80 -27.63
C LEU A 7 -34.86 8.72 -26.88
N TRP A 8 -35.10 7.44 -27.18
CA TRP A 8 -34.28 6.33 -26.65
C TRP A 8 -32.83 6.41 -27.12
N PHE A 9 -32.57 6.97 -28.29
CA PHE A 9 -31.21 7.23 -28.76
C PHE A 9 -30.51 8.29 -27.90
N ASP A 10 -31.21 9.35 -27.47
CA ASP A 10 -30.64 10.39 -26.60
C ASP A 10 -30.27 9.81 -25.23
N VAL A 11 -31.14 8.96 -24.67
CA VAL A 11 -30.86 8.23 -23.43
C VAL A 11 -29.63 7.32 -23.60
N ALA A 12 -29.53 6.58 -24.71
CA ALA A 12 -28.39 5.71 -24.97
C ALA A 12 -27.06 6.48 -25.07
N ILE A 13 -27.07 7.67 -25.71
CA ILE A 13 -25.90 8.55 -25.77
C ILE A 13 -25.50 9.04 -24.37
N VAL A 14 -26.46 9.52 -23.57
CA VAL A 14 -26.18 9.97 -22.20
C VAL A 14 -25.62 8.81 -21.37
N MET A 15 -26.23 7.62 -21.41
CA MET A 15 -25.74 6.45 -20.68
C MET A 15 -24.32 6.07 -21.11
N SER A 16 -24.02 6.11 -22.40
CA SER A 16 -22.69 5.81 -22.93
C SER A 16 -21.65 6.80 -22.40
N VAL A 17 -21.93 8.11 -22.48
CA VAL A 17 -21.04 9.16 -21.96
C VAL A 17 -20.75 8.97 -20.48
N PHE A 18 -21.77 8.69 -19.65
CA PHE A 18 -21.57 8.44 -18.22
C PHE A 18 -20.85 7.13 -17.92
N ALA A 19 -21.08 6.08 -18.72
CA ALA A 19 -20.36 4.82 -18.59
C ALA A 19 -18.86 5.03 -18.85
N PHE A 20 -18.49 5.66 -19.98
CA PHE A 20 -17.10 6.00 -20.27
C PHE A 20 -16.51 6.94 -19.23
N GLY A 21 -17.24 7.98 -18.83
CA GLY A 21 -16.79 8.91 -17.80
C GLY A 21 -16.49 8.23 -16.46
N THR A 22 -17.32 7.26 -16.05
CA THR A 22 -17.11 6.49 -14.82
C THR A 22 -15.88 5.59 -14.92
N ILE A 23 -15.59 5.02 -16.10
CA ILE A 23 -14.41 4.17 -16.32
C ILE A 23 -13.13 5.02 -16.30
N LEU A 24 -13.12 6.15 -17.00
CA LEU A 24 -11.92 6.98 -17.16
C LEU A 24 -11.61 7.81 -15.91
N PHE A 25 -12.65 8.33 -15.23
CA PHE A 25 -12.53 9.32 -14.16
C PHE A 25 -13.20 8.88 -12.85
N GLY A 26 -13.54 7.60 -12.71
CA GLY A 26 -14.22 7.09 -11.51
C GLY A 26 -13.44 7.30 -10.22
N HIS A 27 -12.11 7.30 -10.30
CA HIS A 27 -11.18 7.47 -9.18
C HIS A 27 -11.27 8.88 -8.56
N PHE A 28 -11.45 9.93 -9.39
CA PHE A 28 -11.61 11.31 -8.92
C PHE A 28 -12.89 11.51 -8.08
N GLU A 29 -13.90 10.65 -8.26
CA GLU A 29 -15.16 10.74 -7.53
C GLU A 29 -15.24 9.79 -6.31
N GLU A 30 -14.22 8.98 -6.00
CA GLU A 30 -14.27 7.90 -4.99
C GLU A 30 -14.79 8.35 -3.62
N HIS A 31 -14.46 9.57 -3.22
CA HIS A 31 -14.89 10.18 -1.95
C HIS A 31 -16.39 10.55 -1.90
N LYS A 32 -17.11 10.55 -3.03
CA LYS A 32 -18.54 10.92 -3.10
C LYS A 32 -19.44 9.68 -2.97
N PRO A 33 -20.57 9.78 -2.25
CA PRO A 33 -21.48 8.65 -2.09
C PRO A 33 -22.12 8.25 -3.43
N LYS A 34 -22.20 6.93 -3.68
CA LYS A 34 -22.67 6.35 -4.96
C LYS A 34 -24.06 6.83 -5.38
N TRP A 35 -24.97 7.10 -4.43
CA TRP A 35 -26.33 7.59 -4.74
C TRP A 35 -26.33 8.96 -5.44
N ARG A 36 -25.38 9.85 -5.13
CA ARG A 36 -25.26 11.15 -5.80
C ARG A 36 -24.84 10.99 -7.26
N ARG A 37 -24.06 9.95 -7.58
CA ARG A 37 -23.65 9.63 -8.95
C ARG A 37 -24.86 9.18 -9.77
N ILE A 38 -25.68 8.28 -9.21
CA ILE A 38 -26.93 7.81 -9.85
C ILE A 38 -27.91 8.99 -10.03
N LEU A 39 -28.12 9.79 -8.99
CA LEU A 39 -28.99 10.96 -9.05
C LEU A 39 -28.56 11.94 -10.16
N LYS A 40 -27.24 12.19 -10.30
CA LYS A 40 -26.68 13.03 -11.37
C LYS A 40 -27.05 12.50 -12.75
N VAL A 41 -26.90 11.19 -12.99
CA VAL A 41 -27.23 10.53 -14.27
C VAL A 41 -28.73 10.68 -14.58
N VAL A 42 -29.60 10.44 -13.60
CA VAL A 42 -31.06 10.56 -13.77
C VAL A 42 -31.47 12.01 -14.08
N ILE A 43 -30.90 12.98 -13.37
CA ILE A 43 -31.17 14.40 -13.60
C ILE A 43 -30.72 14.81 -15.01
N VAL A 44 -29.48 14.49 -15.40
CA VAL A 44 -28.95 14.86 -16.72
C VAL A 44 -29.75 14.19 -17.84
N SER A 45 -30.11 12.91 -17.69
CA SER A 45 -30.92 12.19 -18.67
C SER A 45 -32.30 12.83 -18.84
N THR A 46 -32.96 13.16 -17.73
CA THR A 46 -34.26 13.86 -17.75
C THR A 46 -34.13 15.20 -18.46
N ILE A 47 -33.13 16.02 -18.11
CA ILE A 47 -32.91 17.33 -18.72
C ILE A 47 -32.66 17.20 -20.24
N VAL A 48 -31.77 16.29 -20.66
CA VAL A 48 -31.42 16.10 -22.07
C VAL A 48 -32.66 15.67 -22.88
N VAL A 49 -33.44 14.71 -22.37
CA VAL A 49 -34.67 14.26 -23.05
C VAL A 49 -35.70 15.38 -23.14
N THR A 50 -35.91 16.14 -22.06
CA THR A 50 -36.83 17.27 -22.06
C THR A 50 -36.40 18.35 -23.06
N VAL A 51 -35.12 18.74 -23.07
CA VAL A 51 -34.60 19.75 -24.02
C VAL A 51 -34.67 19.24 -25.46
N SER A 52 -34.37 17.97 -25.69
CA SER A 52 -34.46 17.35 -27.02
C SER A 52 -35.89 17.38 -27.55
N ALA A 53 -36.87 17.05 -26.70
CA ALA A 53 -38.28 17.06 -27.06
C ALA A 53 -38.88 18.47 -27.27
N THR A 54 -38.32 19.50 -26.62
CA THR A 54 -38.90 20.86 -26.60
C THR A 54 -38.19 21.84 -27.53
N PHE A 55 -36.86 21.80 -27.56
CA PHE A 55 -36.02 22.72 -28.34
C PHE A 55 -35.27 22.02 -29.47
N GLY A 56 -35.32 20.69 -29.51
CA GLY A 56 -34.62 19.88 -30.50
C GLY A 56 -33.24 19.44 -30.04
N ARG A 57 -32.74 18.40 -30.71
CA ARG A 57 -31.47 17.73 -30.41
C ARG A 57 -30.21 18.60 -30.41
N PRO A 58 -30.03 19.57 -31.33
CA PRO A 58 -28.82 20.39 -31.32
C PRO A 58 -28.60 21.10 -29.98
N TRP A 59 -29.67 21.56 -29.34
CA TRP A 59 -29.60 22.21 -28.02
C TRP A 59 -29.34 21.21 -26.90
N ALA A 60 -29.97 20.04 -26.94
CA ALA A 60 -29.76 18.98 -25.96
C ALA A 60 -28.31 18.47 -25.97
N PHE A 61 -27.75 18.23 -27.16
CA PHE A 61 -26.36 17.81 -27.31
C PHE A 61 -25.36 18.94 -27.06
N GLY A 62 -25.70 20.19 -27.36
CA GLY A 62 -24.91 21.35 -26.93
C GLY A 62 -24.79 21.42 -25.40
N LEU A 63 -25.90 21.23 -24.69
CA LEU A 63 -25.93 21.18 -23.23
C LEU A 63 -25.14 20.01 -22.67
N LEU A 64 -25.19 18.83 -23.32
CA LEU A 64 -24.40 17.66 -22.93
C LEU A 64 -22.89 17.84 -23.22
N ALA A 65 -22.55 18.47 -24.34
CA ALA A 65 -21.16 18.67 -24.76
C ALA A 65 -20.42 19.72 -23.91
N LEU A 66 -21.10 20.77 -23.47
CA LEU A 66 -20.51 21.85 -22.67
C LEU A 66 -19.72 21.36 -21.43
N PRO A 67 -20.28 20.53 -20.52
CA PRO A 67 -19.54 20.03 -19.37
C PRO A 67 -18.44 19.02 -19.76
N LEU A 68 -18.56 18.31 -20.89
CA LEU A 68 -17.49 17.42 -21.37
C LEU A 68 -16.28 18.19 -21.85
N VAL A 69 -16.51 19.30 -22.58
CA VAL A 69 -15.43 20.22 -22.99
C VAL A 69 -14.80 20.88 -21.77
N ALA A 70 -15.61 21.30 -20.79
CA ALA A 70 -15.10 21.85 -19.54
C ALA A 70 -14.25 20.82 -18.77
N ALA A 71 -14.72 19.57 -18.64
CA ALA A 71 -13.96 18.49 -18.03
C ALA A 71 -12.63 18.27 -18.75
N LEU A 72 -12.65 18.19 -20.09
CA LEU A 72 -11.43 18.04 -20.88
C LEU A 72 -10.46 19.21 -20.64
N GLY A 73 -10.93 20.45 -20.59
CA GLY A 73 -10.11 21.61 -20.24
C GLY A 73 -9.52 21.52 -18.83
N ILE A 74 -10.30 21.01 -17.87
CA ILE A 74 -9.84 20.80 -16.50
C ILE A 74 -8.72 19.76 -16.46
N HIS A 75 -8.92 18.60 -17.10
CA HIS A 75 -7.95 17.50 -17.09
C HIS A 75 -6.70 17.80 -17.95
N VAL A 76 -6.86 18.34 -19.16
CA VAL A 76 -5.74 18.53 -20.08
C VAL A 76 -4.92 19.78 -19.75
N TRP A 77 -5.53 20.80 -19.15
CA TRP A 77 -4.87 22.10 -18.98
C TRP A 77 -4.87 22.61 -17.53
N TRP A 78 -6.02 22.66 -16.87
CA TRP A 78 -6.11 23.30 -15.56
C TRP A 78 -5.40 22.51 -14.46
N LEU A 79 -5.60 21.18 -14.37
CA LEU A 79 -4.94 20.32 -13.38
C LEU A 79 -3.42 20.31 -13.57
N PRO A 80 -2.88 20.09 -14.80
CA PRO A 80 -1.44 20.19 -15.03
C PRO A 80 -0.85 21.55 -14.65
N LYS A 81 -1.60 22.64 -14.89
CA LYS A 81 -1.19 23.99 -14.48
C LYS A 81 -1.08 24.15 -12.95
N HIS A 82 -1.80 23.35 -12.17
CA HIS A 82 -1.70 23.30 -10.71
C HIS A 82 -0.71 22.23 -10.21
N GLY A 83 0.05 21.60 -11.12
CA GLY A 83 1.03 20.58 -10.79
C GLY A 83 0.41 19.24 -10.39
N ILE A 84 -0.81 18.96 -10.86
CA ILE A 84 -1.53 17.70 -10.68
C ILE A 84 -1.70 17.04 -12.04
N ASN A 85 -1.38 15.76 -12.15
CA ASN A 85 -1.62 15.00 -13.36
C ASN A 85 -3.13 14.94 -13.64
N GLY A 86 -3.54 15.44 -14.80
CA GLY A 86 -4.94 15.47 -15.19
C GLY A 86 -5.62 14.12 -15.27
N TRP A 87 -4.88 13.03 -15.52
CA TRP A 87 -5.44 11.70 -15.70
C TRP A 87 -5.38 10.86 -14.42
N THR A 88 -4.29 10.95 -13.67
CA THR A 88 -4.07 10.14 -12.46
C THR A 88 -4.40 10.88 -11.16
N GLY A 89 -4.43 12.21 -11.18
CA GLY A 89 -4.64 13.02 -9.97
C GLY A 89 -3.41 13.11 -9.05
N GLU A 90 -2.25 12.65 -9.50
CA GLU A 90 -1.01 12.67 -8.72
C GLU A 90 -0.24 13.99 -8.87
N PRO A 91 0.39 14.52 -7.81
CA PRO A 91 0.41 14.01 -6.42
C PRO A 91 -0.96 14.17 -5.71
N LYS A 92 -1.38 13.14 -4.95
CA LYS A 92 -2.73 13.05 -4.35
C LYS A 92 -2.97 14.15 -3.32
N GLU A 93 -1.90 14.58 -2.66
CA GLU A 93 -1.87 15.59 -1.62
C GLU A 93 -2.34 16.93 -2.18
N LYS A 94 -1.74 17.36 -3.29
CA LYS A 94 -2.11 18.60 -4.00
C LYS A 94 -3.54 18.53 -4.53
N TYR A 95 -3.94 17.37 -5.05
CA TYR A 95 -5.31 17.17 -5.51
C TYR A 95 -6.30 17.35 -4.36
N HIS A 96 -6.07 16.68 -3.22
CA HIS A 96 -6.93 16.76 -2.03
C HIS A 96 -6.96 18.15 -1.42
N GLU A 97 -5.83 18.85 -1.34
CA GLU A 97 -5.78 20.25 -0.90
C GLU A 97 -6.64 21.15 -1.81
N LEU A 98 -6.54 20.97 -3.13
CA LEU A 98 -7.27 21.75 -4.13
C LEU A 98 -8.79 21.55 -4.05
N ILE A 99 -9.25 20.33 -3.74
CA ILE A 99 -10.68 20.03 -3.54
C ILE A 99 -11.17 20.26 -2.10
N GLY A 100 -10.30 20.75 -1.21
CA GLY A 100 -10.64 21.18 0.15
C GLY A 100 -10.49 20.12 1.25
N HIS A 101 -9.88 18.97 0.95
CA HIS A 101 -9.53 17.93 1.91
C HIS A 101 -8.15 18.21 2.52
N LYS A 102 -8.11 19.11 3.51
CA LYS A 102 -6.85 19.61 4.12
C LYS A 102 -6.12 18.61 5.02
N ASP A 103 -6.80 17.60 5.52
CA ASP A 103 -6.27 16.68 6.52
C ASP A 103 -5.84 15.33 5.93
N TYR A 104 -5.74 15.19 4.60
CA TYR A 104 -5.44 13.90 3.97
C TYR A 104 -4.13 13.29 4.50
N GLU A 105 -3.06 14.09 4.54
CA GLU A 105 -1.75 13.66 5.03
C GLU A 105 -1.78 13.29 6.51
N ALA A 106 -2.48 14.08 7.32
CA ALA A 106 -2.63 13.80 8.74
C ALA A 106 -3.40 12.49 8.99
N LEU A 107 -4.43 12.21 8.18
CA LEU A 107 -5.19 10.97 8.25
C LEU A 107 -4.38 9.76 7.76
N LEU A 108 -3.58 9.93 6.70
CA LEU A 108 -2.73 8.89 6.16
C LEU A 108 -1.65 8.52 7.19
N SER A 109 -0.91 9.51 7.70
CA SER A 109 0.09 9.33 8.74
C SER A 109 -0.50 8.70 10.00
N ALA A 110 -1.67 9.15 10.45
CA ALA A 110 -2.33 8.55 11.62
C ALA A 110 -2.75 7.09 11.38
N ALA A 111 -3.12 6.73 10.15
CA ALA A 111 -3.46 5.36 9.78
C ALA A 111 -2.21 4.46 9.73
N GLU A 112 -1.10 4.95 9.17
CA GLU A 112 0.19 4.27 9.17
C GLU A 112 0.70 4.03 10.59
N ASP A 113 0.74 5.07 11.43
CA ASP A 113 1.15 4.95 12.84
C ASP A 113 0.27 3.96 13.61
N ALA A 114 -1.02 3.89 13.30
CA ALA A 114 -1.94 2.94 13.91
C ALA A 114 -1.67 1.50 13.46
N ALA A 115 -1.35 1.29 12.19
CA ALA A 115 -0.98 -0.01 11.65
C ALA A 115 0.34 -0.51 12.25
N ASP A 116 1.36 0.35 12.35
CA ASP A 116 2.64 0.02 12.97
C ASP A 116 2.48 -0.35 14.45
N ARG A 117 1.69 0.44 15.20
CA ARG A 117 1.35 0.12 16.59
C ARG A 117 0.62 -1.22 16.72
N ALA A 118 -0.30 -1.52 15.82
CA ALA A 118 -1.02 -2.79 15.82
C ALA A 118 -0.07 -3.97 15.50
N ALA A 119 0.88 -3.79 14.59
CA ALA A 119 1.88 -4.81 14.26
C ALA A 119 2.82 -5.10 15.45
N ILE A 120 3.26 -4.06 16.16
CA ILE A 120 4.06 -4.21 17.38
C ILE A 120 3.25 -4.89 18.49
N ASP A 121 1.99 -4.49 18.69
CA ASP A 121 1.13 -5.07 19.73
C ASP A 121 0.83 -6.56 19.49
N ALA A 122 0.64 -6.95 18.22
CA ALA A 122 0.43 -8.35 17.84
C ALA A 122 1.62 -9.26 18.17
N ARG A 123 2.83 -8.68 18.30
CA ARG A 123 4.09 -9.37 18.62
C ARG A 123 4.62 -9.01 20.02
N ARG A 124 3.79 -8.41 20.88
CA ARG A 124 4.18 -7.87 22.18
C ARG A 124 4.91 -8.89 23.08
N ASP A 125 4.51 -10.15 23.00
CA ASP A 125 5.02 -11.24 23.84
C ASP A 125 6.18 -12.02 23.17
N GLU A 126 6.53 -11.70 21.92
CA GLU A 126 7.69 -12.29 21.26
C GLU A 126 8.97 -11.86 21.99
N PRO A 127 9.97 -12.75 22.12
CA PRO A 127 11.27 -12.37 22.65
C PRO A 127 11.86 -11.21 21.84
N VAL A 128 12.42 -10.21 22.51
CA VAL A 128 13.07 -9.06 21.86
C VAL A 128 14.54 -9.02 22.26
N LEU A 129 15.43 -8.88 21.28
CA LEU A 129 16.85 -8.62 21.53
C LEU A 129 17.02 -7.21 22.12
N PRO A 130 17.85 -7.04 23.17
CA PRO A 130 18.29 -5.73 23.61
C PRO A 130 18.88 -4.93 22.45
N HIS A 131 18.66 -3.60 22.45
CA HIS A 131 19.03 -2.73 21.33
C HIS A 131 20.47 -2.91 20.87
N ASP A 132 21.43 -2.96 21.81
CA ASP A 132 22.85 -3.07 21.47
C ASP A 132 23.19 -4.41 20.78
N ASP A 133 22.62 -5.52 21.25
CA ASP A 133 22.82 -6.85 20.65
C ASP A 133 22.12 -6.94 19.28
N ALA A 134 20.93 -6.37 19.15
CA ALA A 134 20.21 -6.28 17.88
C ALA A 134 20.99 -5.45 16.84
N MET A 135 21.54 -4.30 17.23
CA MET A 135 22.34 -3.47 16.33
C MET A 135 23.65 -4.16 15.92
N ALA A 136 24.31 -4.85 16.85
CA ALA A 136 25.50 -5.62 16.54
C ALA A 136 25.19 -6.79 15.58
N LEU A 137 24.04 -7.46 15.75
CA LEU A 137 23.54 -8.46 14.80
C LEU A 137 23.29 -7.85 13.40
N ILE A 138 22.54 -6.75 13.32
CA ILE A 138 22.20 -6.07 12.07
C ILE A 138 23.45 -5.63 11.31
N ARG A 139 24.46 -5.11 12.02
CA ARG A 139 25.75 -4.71 11.44
C ARG A 139 26.66 -5.89 11.08
N GLY A 140 26.25 -7.13 11.36
CA GLY A 140 27.05 -8.33 11.14
C GLY A 140 28.23 -8.50 12.09
N GLU A 141 28.26 -7.75 13.19
CA GLU A 141 29.28 -7.88 14.25
C GLU A 141 29.02 -9.12 15.14
N LEU A 142 27.76 -9.57 15.22
CA LEU A 142 27.36 -10.79 15.93
C LEU A 142 26.57 -11.72 15.03
N HIS A 143 26.86 -13.02 15.17
CA HIS A 143 25.99 -14.07 14.66
C HIS A 143 24.67 -14.12 15.45
N PRO A 144 23.51 -14.47 14.84
CA PRO A 144 22.21 -14.55 15.53
C PRO A 144 22.26 -15.35 16.84
N VAL A 145 22.89 -16.53 16.82
CA VAL A 145 23.12 -17.37 18.00
C VAL A 145 23.90 -16.63 19.10
N ALA A 146 24.91 -15.84 18.73
CA ALA A 146 25.71 -15.08 19.69
C ALA A 146 24.90 -13.93 20.31
N ALA A 147 24.10 -13.22 19.51
CA ALA A 147 23.24 -12.14 19.97
C ALA A 147 22.23 -12.64 21.01
N TRP A 148 21.49 -13.69 20.68
CA TRP A 148 20.52 -14.28 21.61
C TRP A 148 21.15 -14.91 22.84
N ARG A 149 22.31 -15.57 22.69
CA ARG A 149 23.06 -16.10 23.83
C ARG A 149 23.46 -15.00 24.81
N LYS A 150 23.99 -13.88 24.31
CA LYS A 150 24.39 -12.72 25.12
C LYS A 150 23.19 -12.06 25.79
N ALA A 151 22.09 -11.89 25.07
CA ALA A 151 20.83 -11.38 25.62
C ALA A 151 20.31 -12.22 26.80
N ARG A 152 20.59 -13.53 26.82
CA ARG A 152 20.26 -14.45 27.93
C ARG A 152 21.35 -14.57 29.01
N GLY A 153 22.45 -13.83 28.87
CA GLY A 153 23.56 -13.84 29.83
C GLY A 153 24.32 -15.16 29.89
N LEU A 154 24.26 -15.99 28.84
CA LEU A 154 24.87 -17.32 28.82
C LEU A 154 26.28 -17.29 28.23
N THR A 155 27.17 -18.11 28.75
CA THR A 155 28.43 -18.47 28.10
C THR A 155 28.21 -19.52 27.01
N GLN A 156 29.17 -19.68 26.08
CA GLN A 156 29.11 -20.72 25.03
C GLN A 156 29.05 -22.13 25.64
N ALA A 157 29.71 -22.36 26.77
CA ALA A 157 29.70 -23.63 27.50
C ALA A 157 28.33 -23.91 28.13
N GLU A 158 27.69 -22.91 28.73
CA GLU A 158 26.36 -23.05 29.31
C GLU A 158 25.29 -23.29 28.24
N LEU A 159 25.32 -22.55 27.13
CA LEU A 159 24.41 -22.79 26.01
C LEU A 159 24.61 -24.20 25.43
N GLY A 160 25.86 -24.61 25.24
CA GLY A 160 26.19 -25.97 24.78
C GLY A 160 25.61 -27.03 25.71
N SER A 161 25.81 -26.89 27.02
CA SER A 161 25.26 -27.79 28.02
C SER A 161 23.73 -27.89 27.94
N ARG A 162 23.03 -26.75 27.82
CA ARG A 162 21.55 -26.71 27.69
C ARG A 162 21.05 -27.34 26.40
N ALA A 163 21.74 -27.12 25.29
CA ALA A 163 21.36 -27.67 23.98
C ALA A 163 21.85 -29.13 23.77
N GLY A 164 22.59 -29.71 24.73
CA GLY A 164 23.14 -31.06 24.60
C GLY A 164 24.24 -31.17 23.53
N VAL A 165 25.07 -30.13 23.40
CA VAL A 165 26.23 -30.08 22.49
C VAL A 165 27.48 -29.55 23.22
N ARG A 166 28.65 -29.65 22.59
CA ARG A 166 29.88 -29.12 23.17
C ARG A 166 29.92 -27.60 23.03
N GLY A 167 30.48 -26.88 24.00
CA GLY A 167 30.70 -25.43 23.88
C GLY A 167 31.53 -25.03 22.65
N ALA A 168 32.46 -25.90 22.21
CA ALA A 168 33.19 -25.72 20.96
C ALA A 168 32.28 -25.69 19.72
N THR A 169 31.20 -26.48 19.70
CA THR A 169 30.21 -26.48 18.62
C THR A 169 29.47 -25.15 18.54
N ILE A 170 29.11 -24.56 19.69
CA ILE A 170 28.52 -23.22 19.74
C ILE A 170 29.50 -22.18 19.19
N SER A 171 30.77 -22.26 19.61
CA SER A 171 31.84 -21.37 19.13
C SER A 171 32.03 -21.44 17.60
N ASP A 172 32.03 -22.65 17.03
CA ASP A 172 32.16 -22.85 15.59
C ASP A 172 30.96 -22.31 14.81
N ILE A 173 29.76 -22.41 15.37
CA ILE A 173 28.54 -21.81 14.79
C ILE A 173 28.59 -20.29 14.85
N GLU A 174 28.93 -19.70 16.02
CA GLU A 174 29.02 -18.24 16.18
C GLU A 174 30.11 -17.61 15.31
N ALA A 175 31.17 -18.35 14.99
CA ALA A 175 32.23 -17.92 14.08
C ALA A 175 31.94 -18.25 12.61
N SER A 176 30.73 -18.74 12.29
CA SER A 176 30.30 -19.16 10.95
C SER A 176 31.22 -20.20 10.28
N LYS A 177 31.98 -20.98 11.06
CA LYS A 177 32.80 -22.09 10.56
C LYS A 177 31.95 -23.31 10.21
N SER A 178 30.77 -23.41 10.81
CA SER A 178 29.76 -24.43 10.55
C SER A 178 28.38 -23.83 10.76
N ALA A 179 27.48 -23.97 9.79
CA ALA A 179 26.09 -23.52 9.95
C ALA A 179 25.31 -24.33 11.02
N GLY A 180 25.87 -25.45 11.48
CA GLY A 180 25.18 -26.39 12.34
C GLY A 180 24.18 -27.24 11.56
N ARG A 181 23.92 -28.46 12.05
CA ARG A 181 22.84 -29.29 11.49
C ARG A 181 21.49 -28.78 12.02
N PHE A 182 20.41 -28.98 11.26
CA PHE A 182 19.06 -28.53 11.63
C PHE A 182 18.66 -28.97 13.06
N ASP A 183 18.89 -30.23 13.41
CA ASP A 183 18.61 -30.80 14.75
C ASP A 183 19.46 -30.19 15.87
N VAL A 184 20.62 -29.63 15.55
CA VAL A 184 21.45 -28.87 16.50
C VAL A 184 20.87 -27.47 16.66
N MET A 185 20.53 -26.80 15.56
CA MET A 185 19.98 -25.44 15.61
C MET A 185 18.61 -25.40 16.31
N GLN A 186 17.77 -26.40 16.09
CA GLN A 186 16.49 -26.54 16.80
C GLN A 186 16.69 -26.64 18.32
N ARG A 187 17.65 -27.44 18.78
CA ARG A 187 17.98 -27.55 20.22
C ARG A 187 18.58 -26.26 20.78
N ILE A 188 19.32 -25.51 19.97
CA ILE A 188 19.84 -24.19 20.37
C ILE A 188 18.68 -23.18 20.52
N ALA A 189 17.74 -23.16 19.56
CA ALA A 189 16.54 -22.31 19.62
C ALA A 189 15.70 -22.61 20.87
N GLU A 190 15.43 -23.89 21.14
CA GLU A 190 14.75 -24.34 22.36
C GLU A 190 15.48 -23.90 23.64
N ALA A 191 16.81 -24.11 23.70
CA ALA A 191 17.64 -23.72 24.85
C ALA A 191 17.68 -22.19 25.07
N LEU A 192 17.52 -21.42 24.00
CA LEU A 192 17.41 -19.96 24.01
C LEU A 192 15.97 -19.47 24.11
N SER A 193 14.96 -20.35 24.10
CA SER A 193 13.52 -19.98 24.09
C SER A 193 13.20 -18.89 23.06
N VAL A 194 13.60 -19.14 21.82
CA VAL A 194 13.34 -18.33 20.63
C VAL A 194 12.91 -19.26 19.50
N ASP A 195 12.34 -18.71 18.43
CA ASP A 195 11.99 -19.51 17.27
C ASP A 195 13.25 -19.82 16.45
N LEU A 196 13.17 -20.90 15.66
CA LEU A 196 14.30 -21.30 14.82
C LEU A 196 14.67 -20.22 13.80
N ASP A 197 13.67 -19.48 13.32
CA ASP A 197 13.83 -18.41 12.34
C ASP A 197 14.62 -17.22 12.91
N ASP A 198 14.54 -16.98 14.22
CA ASP A 198 15.33 -15.95 14.92
C ASP A 198 16.85 -16.24 14.88
N LEU A 199 17.23 -17.51 14.67
CA LEU A 199 18.61 -17.94 14.53
C LEU A 199 19.07 -18.04 13.07
N ALA A 200 18.13 -17.97 12.13
CA ALA A 200 18.35 -18.08 10.69
C ALA A 200 18.28 -16.71 9.98
N LEU A 201 18.18 -15.60 10.74
CA LEU A 201 18.10 -14.26 10.18
C LEU A 201 19.28 -13.98 9.22
N PRO A 202 19.02 -13.57 7.96
CA PRO A 202 20.06 -13.20 7.02
C PRO A 202 20.82 -11.96 7.53
N VAL A 203 22.14 -12.06 7.62
CA VAL A 203 22.99 -11.03 8.21
C VAL A 203 23.67 -10.20 7.11
N GLY A 204 23.55 -8.87 7.21
CA GLY A 204 24.44 -7.86 6.60
C GLY A 204 24.50 -7.75 5.07
N ASP A 205 24.89 -8.81 4.38
CA ASP A 205 25.17 -8.81 2.94
C ASP A 205 24.01 -9.34 2.08
N GLU A 206 23.08 -10.10 2.65
CA GLU A 206 21.92 -10.63 1.91
C GLU A 206 20.76 -9.63 1.81
N LEU A 207 20.58 -8.78 2.83
CA LEU A 207 19.55 -7.72 2.83
C LEU A 207 19.84 -6.60 1.82
N SER A 208 21.10 -6.40 1.43
CA SER A 208 21.47 -5.41 0.39
C SER A 208 21.38 -5.95 -1.03
N ARG A 209 21.21 -7.28 -1.20
CA ARG A 209 21.11 -7.93 -2.52
C ARG A 209 19.68 -8.00 -3.06
N ASP A 210 18.68 -7.87 -2.20
CA ASP A 210 17.25 -7.94 -2.58
C ASP A 210 16.67 -6.56 -2.96
N GLU A 211 17.47 -5.50 -2.93
CA GLU A 211 17.17 -4.27 -3.67
C GLU A 211 17.39 -4.54 -5.17
N THR A 212 16.46 -5.27 -5.76
CA THR A 212 16.28 -5.26 -7.22
C THR A 212 16.05 -3.80 -7.63
N PRO A 213 16.85 -3.22 -8.54
CA PRO A 213 16.54 -1.90 -9.06
C PRO A 213 15.21 -2.02 -9.80
N GLY A 214 14.19 -1.32 -9.29
CA GLY A 214 12.86 -1.29 -9.87
C GLY A 214 12.93 -1.02 -11.37
N ILE A 215 12.30 -1.91 -12.14
CA ILE A 215 11.99 -1.71 -13.56
C ILE A 215 10.74 -0.83 -13.65
#